data_AF-A0A453PNT5-F1
#
_entry.id   AF-A0A453PNT5-F1
#
_cell.length_a   1.000
_cell.length_b   1.000
_cell.length_c   1.000
_cell.angle_alpha   90.00
_cell.angle_beta   90.00
_cell.angle_gamma   90.00
#
_symmetry.space_group_name_H-M   'P 1'
#
loop_
_entity.id
_entity.type
_entity.pdbx_description
1 polymer ?
#
loop_
_entity_poly.entity_id
_entity_poly.type
_entity_poly.pdbx_seq_one_letter_code
_entity_poly.pdbx_strand_id
1 'polypeptide(L)'
;MIFIVRGKLESISADGSRAPLQDGDVCGEELLTWYLEHSSTNKDGGKSRFHGMRLVAIRTVRCLTNVEAFVLRASDLEQVTGQFARFLRNPRVQGAIRYESPYWRTIAAARIQVAWRYRKRRLKRAERSRPSEEPDRIPGTCSQYAFQPGQRG
;
A
#
# COMPACT_ATOMS: atom_id res chain seq x y z
N MET A 1 -7.46 -14.07 -15.55
CA MET A 1 -8.21 -13.77 -14.32
C MET A 1 -8.98 -15.02 -13.91
N ILE A 2 -9.08 -15.28 -12.61
CA ILE A 2 -9.75 -16.45 -12.05
C ILE A 2 -10.80 -15.97 -11.06
N PHE A 3 -12.03 -16.45 -11.21
CA PHE A 3 -13.16 -16.15 -10.33
C PHE A 3 -13.47 -17.40 -9.53
N ILE A 4 -13.39 -17.31 -8.21
CA ILE A 4 -13.56 -18.45 -7.31
C ILE A 4 -15.05 -18.59 -7.02
N VAL A 5 -15.63 -19.72 -7.46
CA VAL A 5 -17.04 -20.02 -7.21
C VAL A 5 -17.18 -20.72 -5.85
N ARG A 6 -16.33 -21.72 -5.62
CA ARG A 6 -16.29 -22.52 -4.39
C ARG A 6 -14.88 -22.97 -4.05
N GLY A 7 -14.57 -23.02 -2.77
CA GLY A 7 -13.33 -23.57 -2.22
C GLY A 7 -12.43 -22.50 -1.58
N LYS A 8 -11.34 -22.97 -0.96
CA LYS A 8 -10.36 -22.13 -0.28
C LYS A 8 -9.02 -22.21 -0.96
N LEU A 9 -8.43 -21.05 -1.20
CA LEU A 9 -7.10 -20.91 -1.76
C LEU A 9 -6.28 -19.97 -0.87
N GLU A 10 -4.99 -19.95 -1.10
CA GLU A 10 -4.11 -18.91 -0.59
C GLU A 10 -3.32 -18.31 -1.75
N SER A 11 -3.18 -16.99 -1.73
CA SER A 11 -2.26 -16.28 -2.58
C SER A 11 -0.97 -15.98 -1.81
N ILE A 12 0.15 -16.30 -2.42
CA ILE A 12 1.49 -16.18 -1.85
C ILE A 12 2.25 -15.19 -2.72
N SER A 13 2.60 -14.03 -2.17
CA SER A 13 3.42 -13.04 -2.86
C SER A 13 4.89 -13.43 -2.90
N ALA A 14 5.67 -12.78 -3.77
CA ALA A 14 7.12 -12.92 -3.82
C ALA A 14 7.85 -12.59 -2.50
N ASP A 15 7.25 -11.74 -1.64
CA ASP A 15 7.77 -11.43 -0.30
C ASP A 15 7.40 -12.47 0.77
N GLY A 16 6.71 -13.55 0.38
CA GLY A 16 6.23 -14.60 1.27
C GLY A 16 4.93 -14.27 2.02
N SER A 17 4.36 -13.08 1.83
CA SER A 17 3.07 -12.73 2.40
C SER A 17 1.97 -13.63 1.84
N ARG A 18 1.12 -14.14 2.73
CA ARG A 18 -0.01 -15.01 2.39
C ARG A 18 -1.31 -14.27 2.62
N ALA A 19 -2.21 -14.32 1.65
CA ALA A 19 -3.57 -13.82 1.81
C ALA A 19 -4.56 -14.92 1.40
N PRO A 20 -5.55 -15.24 2.25
CA PRO A 20 -6.56 -16.22 1.91
C PRO A 20 -7.43 -15.70 0.76
N LEU A 21 -7.90 -16.63 -0.07
CA LEU A 21 -8.93 -16.40 -1.07
C LEU A 21 -10.06 -17.42 -0.85
N GLN A 22 -11.30 -16.98 -0.98
CA GLN A 22 -12.49 -17.78 -0.72
C GLN A 22 -13.54 -17.59 -1.82
N ASP A 23 -14.67 -18.27 -1.68
CA ASP A 23 -15.86 -18.14 -2.51
C ASP A 23 -16.20 -16.67 -2.77
N GLY A 24 -16.32 -16.29 -4.05
CA GLY A 24 -16.59 -14.92 -4.49
C GLY A 24 -15.36 -14.05 -4.75
N ASP A 25 -14.17 -14.47 -4.31
CA ASP A 25 -12.94 -13.72 -4.56
C ASP A 25 -12.44 -13.89 -6.01
N VAL A 26 -11.62 -12.94 -6.43
CA VAL A 26 -11.00 -12.89 -7.75
C VAL A 26 -9.49 -12.85 -7.61
N CYS A 27 -8.79 -13.52 -8.53
CA CYS A 27 -7.34 -13.44 -8.67
C CYS A 27 -6.96 -13.04 -10.10
N GLY A 28 -5.88 -12.28 -10.27
CA GLY A 28 -5.42 -11.85 -11.59
C GLY A 28 -5.97 -10.49 -12.04
N GLU A 29 -6.64 -9.76 -11.15
CA GLU A 29 -7.22 -8.42 -11.40
C GLU A 29 -6.19 -7.33 -11.76
N GLU A 30 -4.90 -7.58 -11.49
CA GLU A 30 -3.79 -6.78 -12.00
C GLU A 30 -3.78 -6.75 -13.53
N LEU A 31 -4.22 -7.83 -14.19
CA LEU A 31 -4.36 -7.88 -15.64
C LEU A 31 -5.38 -6.84 -16.09
N LEU A 32 -6.59 -6.86 -15.53
CA LEU A 32 -7.64 -5.90 -15.89
C LEU A 32 -7.17 -4.46 -15.68
N THR A 33 -6.50 -4.17 -14.57
CA THR A 33 -5.96 -2.83 -14.33
C THR A 33 -4.98 -2.40 -15.42
N TRP A 34 -4.09 -3.31 -15.84
CA TRP A 34 -3.16 -3.05 -16.93
C TRP A 34 -3.89 -2.71 -18.24
N TYR A 35 -4.91 -3.50 -18.62
CA TYR A 35 -5.72 -3.21 -19.81
C TYR A 35 -6.39 -1.82 -19.74
N LEU A 36 -6.88 -1.43 -18.56
CA LEU A 36 -7.52 -0.11 -18.35
C LEU A 36 -6.53 1.05 -18.47
N GLU A 37 -5.32 0.90 -17.92
CA GLU A 37 -4.28 1.91 -17.98
C GLU A 37 -3.76 2.09 -19.42
N HIS A 38 -3.59 1.00 -20.18
CA HIS A 38 -3.08 1.03 -21.57
C HIS A 38 -4.17 1.36 -22.62
N SER A 39 -5.44 1.18 -22.29
CA SER A 39 -6.57 1.69 -23.10
C SER A 39 -6.60 3.23 -23.15
N SER A 40 -6.04 3.90 -22.13
CA SER A 40 -5.98 5.36 -22.08
C SER A 40 -4.90 5.95 -22.99
N THR A 41 -3.82 5.21 -23.25
CA THR A 41 -2.67 5.64 -24.06
C THR A 41 -2.84 5.38 -25.56
N ASN A 42 -3.78 4.50 -25.95
CA ASN A 42 -4.10 4.22 -27.36
C ASN A 42 -5.06 5.25 -27.97
N LYS A 43 -4.66 6.53 -27.98
CA LYS A 43 -5.34 7.55 -28.82
C LYS A 43 -5.00 7.44 -30.32
N ASP A 44 -3.94 6.70 -30.68
CA ASP A 44 -3.38 6.70 -32.04
C ASP A 44 -3.53 5.35 -32.79
N GLY A 45 -4.65 4.63 -32.61
CA GLY A 45 -5.03 3.51 -33.50
C GLY A 45 -4.10 2.28 -33.52
N GLY A 46 -3.02 2.28 -32.74
CA GLY A 46 -2.10 1.16 -32.63
C GLY A 46 -2.69 0.03 -31.79
N LYS A 47 -2.72 -1.19 -32.31
CA LYS A 47 -3.02 -2.41 -31.55
C LYS A 47 -2.27 -2.37 -30.22
N SER A 48 -2.99 -2.56 -29.10
CA SER A 48 -2.41 -2.71 -27.76
C SER A 48 -1.29 -3.75 -27.84
N ARG A 49 -0.03 -3.29 -27.87
CA ARG A 49 1.11 -4.20 -27.96
C ARG A 49 1.27 -4.85 -26.59
N PHE A 50 0.64 -6.01 -26.40
CA PHE A 50 1.06 -7.00 -25.39
C PHE A 50 2.53 -7.43 -25.57
N HIS A 51 3.13 -7.06 -26.71
CA HIS A 51 4.48 -7.41 -27.10
C HIS A 51 5.51 -6.52 -26.41
N GLY A 52 5.84 -6.84 -25.15
CA GLY A 52 7.01 -6.28 -24.47
C GLY A 52 6.99 -6.40 -22.96
N MET A 53 5.80 -6.41 -22.35
CA MET A 53 5.68 -6.53 -20.90
C MET A 53 5.22 -7.93 -20.54
N ARG A 54 6.16 -8.77 -20.12
CA ARG A 54 5.84 -10.06 -19.52
C ARG A 54 5.08 -9.77 -18.23
N LEU A 55 3.76 -9.98 -18.25
CA LEU A 55 2.94 -9.98 -17.04
C LEU A 55 3.45 -11.12 -16.16
N VAL A 56 4.40 -10.80 -15.28
CA VAL A 56 4.95 -11.76 -14.33
C VAL A 56 3.88 -11.95 -13.26
N ALA A 57 3.48 -13.20 -13.05
CA ALA A 57 2.66 -13.55 -11.90
C ALA A 57 3.44 -13.18 -10.63
N ILE A 58 3.04 -12.07 -10.01
CA ILE A 58 3.63 -11.56 -8.76
C ILE A 58 3.18 -12.35 -7.53
N ARG A 59 2.19 -13.23 -7.71
CA ARG A 59 1.64 -14.12 -6.69
C ARG A 59 1.47 -15.53 -7.23
N THR A 60 1.80 -16.51 -6.40
CA THR A 60 1.47 -17.93 -6.60
C THR A 60 0.18 -18.22 -5.87
N VAL A 61 -0.77 -18.91 -6.50
CA VAL A 61 -2.02 -19.33 -5.86
C VAL A 61 -1.95 -20.82 -5.59
N ARG A 62 -2.23 -21.23 -4.36
CA ARG A 62 -2.29 -22.64 -3.94
C ARG A 62 -3.70 -22.97 -3.47
N CYS A 63 -4.26 -24.04 -4.00
CA CYS A 63 -5.53 -24.58 -3.53
C CYS A 63 -5.33 -25.27 -2.18
N LEU A 64 -6.15 -24.93 -1.19
CA LEU A 64 -6.18 -25.57 0.12
C LEU A 64 -7.25 -26.66 0.19
N THR A 65 -8.28 -26.55 -0.66
CA THR A 65 -9.36 -27.53 -0.82
C THR A 65 -9.56 -27.85 -2.31
N ASN A 66 -10.53 -28.71 -2.63
CA ASN A 66 -11.10 -28.74 -3.97
C ASN A 66 -11.71 -27.37 -4.29
N VAL A 67 -11.49 -26.88 -5.50
CA VAL A 67 -11.88 -25.53 -5.94
C VAL A 67 -12.62 -25.62 -7.26
N GLU A 68 -13.75 -24.92 -7.34
CA GLU A 68 -14.45 -24.61 -8.58
C GLU A 68 -14.21 -23.15 -8.92
N ALA A 69 -13.72 -22.88 -10.13
CA ALA A 69 -13.42 -21.53 -10.56
C ALA A 69 -13.64 -21.34 -12.06
N PHE A 70 -14.00 -20.14 -12.45
CA PHE A 70 -14.05 -19.71 -13.84
C PHE A 70 -12.77 -18.97 -14.21
N VAL A 71 -12.27 -19.22 -15.42
CA VAL A 71 -11.09 -18.53 -15.94
C VAL A 71 -11.51 -17.61 -17.09
N LEU A 72 -11.19 -16.33 -16.94
CA LEU A 72 -11.21 -15.36 -18.03
C LEU A 72 -9.79 -15.21 -18.59
N ARG A 73 -9.60 -15.67 -19.82
CA ARG A 73 -8.31 -15.65 -20.51
C ARG A 73 -7.95 -14.22 -20.93
N ALA A 74 -6.66 -13.97 -21.13
CA ALA A 74 -6.19 -12.67 -21.57
C ALA A 74 -6.79 -12.23 -22.93
N SER A 75 -6.93 -13.16 -23.88
CA SER A 75 -7.57 -12.89 -25.18
C SER A 75 -9.03 -12.43 -25.07
N ASP A 76 -9.75 -13.01 -24.11
CA ASP A 76 -11.17 -12.71 -23.88
C ASP A 76 -11.29 -11.37 -23.14
N LEU A 77 -10.38 -11.12 -22.18
CA LEU A 77 -10.27 -9.86 -21.48
C LEU A 77 -9.91 -8.70 -22.43
N GLU A 78 -9.04 -8.92 -23.41
CA GLU A 78 -8.72 -7.93 -24.46
C GLU A 78 -9.95 -7.54 -25.27
N GLN A 79 -10.74 -8.52 -25.69
CA GLN A 79 -11.98 -8.26 -26.43
C GLN A 79 -12.98 -7.48 -25.59
N VAL A 80 -13.21 -7.88 -24.34
CA VAL A 80 -14.13 -7.19 -23.42
C VAL A 80 -13.67 -5.75 -23.16
N THR A 81 -12.38 -5.56 -22.89
CA THR A 81 -11.83 -4.22 -22.59
C THR A 81 -11.81 -3.32 -23.81
N GLY A 82 -11.67 -3.88 -25.01
CA GLY A 82 -11.85 -3.16 -26.28
C GLY A 82 -13.30 -2.77 -26.55
N GLN A 83 -14.23 -3.73 -26.46
CA GLN A 83 -15.66 -3.51 -26.76
C GLN A 83 -16.31 -2.51 -25.79
N PHE A 84 -15.98 -2.60 -24.50
CA PHE A 84 -16.56 -1.76 -23.45
C PHE A 84 -15.63 -0.63 -23.01
N ALA A 85 -14.65 -0.24 -23.83
CA ALA A 85 -13.63 0.76 -23.48
C ALA A 85 -14.22 2.08 -22.95
N ARG A 86 -15.32 2.57 -23.54
CA ARG A 86 -15.97 3.81 -23.09
C ARG A 86 -16.56 3.70 -21.68
N PHE A 87 -17.20 2.57 -21.37
CA PHE A 87 -17.77 2.32 -20.05
C PHE A 87 -16.67 2.17 -19.00
N LEU A 88 -15.60 1.44 -19.36
CA LEU A 88 -14.45 1.19 -18.50
C LEU A 88 -13.57 2.43 -18.25
N ARG A 89 -13.71 3.49 -19.05
CA ARG A 89 -13.09 4.81 -18.80
C ARG A 89 -13.83 5.64 -17.76
N ASN A 90 -15.02 5.22 -17.32
CA ASN A 90 -15.76 5.93 -16.30
C ASN A 90 -14.99 5.87 -14.96
N PRO A 91 -14.63 7.01 -14.34
CA PRO A 91 -13.88 7.03 -13.08
C PRO A 91 -14.56 6.27 -11.95
N ARG A 92 -15.90 6.19 -11.94
CA ARG A 92 -16.66 5.40 -10.95
C ARG A 92 -16.42 3.90 -11.12
N VAL A 93 -16.37 3.42 -12.36
CA VAL A 93 -16.12 2.02 -12.69
C VAL A 93 -14.68 1.66 -12.37
N GLN A 94 -13.72 2.51 -12.78
CA GLN A 94 -12.31 2.31 -12.44
C GLN A 94 -12.06 2.35 -10.94
N GLY A 95 -12.74 3.26 -10.23
CA GLY A 95 -12.72 3.33 -8.77
C GLY A 95 -13.19 2.04 -8.13
N ALA A 96 -14.36 1.52 -8.54
CA ALA A 96 -14.87 0.25 -8.02
C ALA A 96 -13.89 -0.90 -8.27
N ILE A 97 -13.38 -1.05 -9.49
CA ILE A 97 -12.40 -2.10 -9.84
C ILE A 97 -11.14 -1.99 -8.97
N ARG A 98 -10.62 -0.77 -8.79
CA ARG A 98 -9.40 -0.53 -8.01
C ARG A 98 -9.61 -0.71 -6.51
N TYR A 99 -10.72 -0.25 -5.95
CA TYR A 99 -10.95 -0.26 -4.50
C TYR A 99 -11.51 -1.58 -3.99
N GLU A 100 -12.19 -2.37 -4.83
CA GLU A 100 -12.64 -3.71 -4.46
C GLU A 100 -11.56 -4.79 -4.65
N SER A 101 -10.54 -4.52 -5.47
CA SER A 101 -9.40 -5.41 -5.69
C SER A 101 -8.60 -5.67 -4.40
N PRO A 102 -8.53 -6.93 -3.92
CA PRO A 102 -7.66 -7.33 -2.82
C PRO A 102 -6.17 -7.00 -3.05
N TYR A 103 -5.71 -7.08 -4.30
CA TYR A 103 -4.36 -6.70 -4.70
C TYR A 103 -4.07 -5.22 -4.40
N TRP A 104 -4.90 -4.31 -4.89
CA TRP A 104 -4.71 -2.88 -4.68
C TRP A 104 -4.86 -2.47 -3.22
N ARG A 105 -5.78 -3.10 -2.47
CA ARG A 105 -5.89 -2.94 -1.02
C ARG A 105 -4.59 -3.30 -0.31
N THR A 106 -3.97 -4.41 -0.71
CA THR A 106 -2.68 -4.85 -0.14
C THR A 106 -1.56 -3.85 -0.44
N ILE A 107 -1.43 -3.42 -1.69
CA ILE A 107 -0.40 -2.44 -2.10
C ILE A 107 -0.61 -1.09 -1.40
N ALA A 108 -1.85 -0.62 -1.30
CA ALA A 108 -2.18 0.63 -0.61
C ALA A 108 -1.84 0.55 0.89
N ALA A 109 -2.22 -0.54 1.56
CA ALA A 109 -1.87 -0.77 2.96
C ALA A 109 -0.35 -0.78 3.16
N ALA A 110 0.40 -1.48 2.31
CA ALA A 110 1.86 -1.50 2.37
C ALA A 110 2.47 -0.10 2.22
N ARG A 111 1.99 0.70 1.26
CA ARG A 111 2.45 2.10 1.07
C ARG A 111 2.17 2.98 2.28
N ILE A 112 0.95 2.90 2.84
CA ILE A 112 0.58 3.64 4.05
C ILE A 112 1.48 3.25 5.22
N GLN A 113 1.69 1.94 5.42
CA GLN A 113 2.57 1.44 6.48
C GLN A 113 4.01 1.95 6.35
N VAL A 114 4.57 1.97 5.14
CA VAL A 114 5.92 2.49 4.88
C VAL A 114 5.99 3.99 5.21
N ALA A 115 5.03 4.78 4.70
CA ALA A 115 4.97 6.22 4.96
C ALA A 115 4.82 6.53 6.46
N TRP A 116 3.99 5.76 7.17
CA TRP A 116 3.82 5.87 8.61
C TRP A 116 5.11 5.56 9.38
N ARG A 117 5.78 4.45 9.04
CA ARG A 117 7.08 4.08 9.66
C ARG A 117 8.13 5.17 9.43
N TYR A 118 8.17 5.76 8.23
CA TYR A 118 9.06 6.87 7.92
C TYR A 118 8.75 8.11 8.78
N ARG A 119 7.47 8.52 8.86
CA ARG A 119 7.04 9.64 9.72
C ARG A 119 7.40 9.41 11.18
N LYS A 120 7.14 8.22 11.72
CA LYS A 120 7.46 7.85 13.11
C LYS A 120 8.97 7.94 13.39
N ARG A 121 9.81 7.51 12.44
CA ARG A 121 11.28 7.65 12.56
C ARG A 121 11.72 9.12 12.56
N ARG A 122 11.11 9.97 11.72
CA ARG A 122 11.41 11.42 11.69
C ARG A 122 11.04 12.12 13.00
N LEU A 123 9.87 11.81 13.56
CA LEU A 123 9.44 12.38 14.84
C LEU A 123 10.39 12.02 15.98
N LYS A 124 10.79 10.74 16.08
CA LYS A 124 11.77 10.28 17.08
C LYS A 124 13.14 10.97 16.94
N ARG A 125 13.59 11.27 15.71
CA ARG A 125 14.84 12.02 15.48
C ARG A 125 14.70 13.47 15.92
N ALA A 126 13.60 14.12 15.56
CA ALA A 126 13.31 15.51 15.94
C ALA A 126 13.25 15.68 17.48
N GLU A 127 12.68 14.70 18.17
CA GLU A 127 12.58 14.69 19.63
C GLU A 127 13.93 14.48 20.31
N ARG A 128 14.81 13.64 19.75
CA ARG A 128 16.21 13.50 20.23
C ARG A 128 17.08 14.72 19.95
N SER A 129 16.74 15.53 18.96
CA SER A 129 17.47 16.77 18.64
C SER A 129 16.93 18.00 19.37
N ARG A 130 15.87 17.88 20.20
CA ARG A 130 15.46 18.96 21.09
C ARG A 130 16.48 19.08 22.22
N PRO A 131 17.10 20.26 22.43
CA PRO A 131 17.91 20.49 23.63
C PRO A 131 17.04 20.25 24.86
N SER A 132 17.56 19.57 25.87
CA SER A 132 16.94 19.58 27.19
C SER A 132 16.92 21.03 27.68
N GLU A 133 15.73 21.62 27.79
CA GLU A 133 15.54 22.84 28.58
C GLU A 133 15.91 22.46 30.03
N GLU A 134 17.16 22.74 30.43
CA GLU A 134 17.51 22.80 31.84
C GLU A 134 16.65 23.91 32.46
N PRO A 135 15.94 23.67 33.58
CA PRO A 135 15.26 24.74 34.27
C PRO A 135 16.33 25.72 34.76
N ASP A 136 16.17 26.98 34.35
CA ASP A 136 17.02 28.11 34.72
C ASP A 136 17.45 28.02 36.19
N ARG A 137 18.75 27.80 36.42
CA ARG A 137 19.34 28.04 37.74
C ARG A 137 19.20 29.53 38.02
N ILE A 138 18.32 29.87 38.95
CA ILE A 138 18.16 31.22 39.51
C ILE A 138 19.55 31.75 39.90
N PRO A 139 20.01 32.89 39.34
CA PRO A 139 21.28 33.48 39.73
C PRO A 139 21.20 33.90 41.20
N GLY A 140 22.22 33.54 41.97
CA GLY A 140 22.27 33.69 43.42
C GLY A 140 21.80 35.05 43.92
N THR A 141 20.86 35.01 44.85
CA THR A 141 20.64 36.12 45.77
C THR A 141 21.90 36.29 46.61
N CYS A 142 22.62 37.37 46.33
CA CYS A 142 23.68 37.89 47.18
C CYS A 142 23.08 38.22 48.56
N SER A 143 23.20 37.29 49.52
CA SER A 143 22.97 37.60 50.92
C SER A 143 24.26 38.18 51.49
N GLN A 144 24.45 39.48 51.28
CA GLN A 144 25.26 40.30 52.19
C GLN A 144 24.54 40.36 53.55
N TYR A 145 25.33 40.54 54.61
CA TYR A 145 24.97 40.55 56.04
C TYR A 145 24.97 39.18 56.74
N ALA A 146 26.16 38.58 56.86
CA ALA A 146 26.48 37.74 58.02
C ALA A 146 27.12 38.63 59.10
N PHE A 147 26.35 38.85 60.15
CA PHE A 147 26.69 39.50 61.42
C PHE A 147 27.85 38.76 62.10
N GLN A 148 28.93 39.45 62.49
CA GLN A 148 29.94 38.90 63.40
C GLN A 148 29.81 39.57 64.78
N PRO A 149 29.48 38.84 65.86
CA PRO A 149 29.73 39.29 67.22
C PRO A 149 31.13 38.85 67.68
N GLY A 150 31.78 39.72 68.45
CA GLY A 150 33.22 39.75 68.63
C GLY A 150 33.86 38.67 69.51
N GLN A 151 35.19 38.74 69.55
CA GLN A 151 36.02 38.10 70.57
C GLN A 151 36.84 39.19 71.27
N ARG A 152 36.71 39.23 72.60
CA ARG A 152 37.53 40.02 73.51
C ARG A 152 38.94 39.44 73.57
N GLY A 153 39.93 40.32 73.63
CA GLY A 153 41.28 40.10 74.14
C GLY A 153 41.76 41.44 74.69
#